data_AF-A0A538PGH2-F1
#
_entry.id   AF-A0A538PGH2-F1
#
_cell.length_a   1.000
_cell.length_b   1.000
_cell.length_c   1.000
_cell.angle_alpha   90.00
_cell.angle_beta   90.00
_cell.angle_gamma   90.00
#
_symmetry.space_group_name_H-M   'P 1'
#
loop_
_entity.id
_entity.type
_entity.pdbx_description
1 polymer ?
#
loop_
_entity_poly.entity_id
_entity_poly.type
_entity_poly.pdbx_seq_one_letter_code
_entity_poly.pdbx_strand_id
1 'polypeptide(L)'
;MGLSSAQHRTLTAVAEAALPAGRFVPAAGEATVRKVEQFLSELPLALQRGVRGLLHGLDGAAWLAGGRSFARLPITRRLAILDGWRTSDPIRRLLLRALVSPLKMAHFDDPALYRQLGCVYDAARGREARPAYLRDRVHRLDGDLAVDCDVVVVGTGAGGAVVGRELAEAGLAVVFVEEGRYF
;
A
#
# COMPACT_ATOMS: atom_id res chain seq x y z
N MET A 1 14.86 6.21 21.80
CA MET A 1 13.80 6.74 22.68
C MET A 1 12.47 6.52 21.97
N GLY A 2 11.55 5.74 22.53
CA GLY A 2 10.30 5.33 21.85
C GLY A 2 9.22 6.40 21.78
N LEU A 3 8.11 6.07 21.11
CA LEU A 3 6.88 6.85 21.16
C LEU A 3 6.35 6.94 22.60
N SER A 4 5.68 8.05 22.95
CA SER A 4 4.96 8.15 24.22
C SER A 4 3.71 7.27 24.19
N SER A 5 3.15 6.92 25.35
CA SER A 5 1.92 6.12 25.42
C SER A 5 0.73 6.77 24.69
N ALA A 6 0.69 8.10 24.59
CA ALA A 6 -0.33 8.80 23.80
C ALA A 6 -0.09 8.64 22.30
N GLN A 7 1.16 8.85 21.85
CA GLN A 7 1.56 8.69 20.44
C GLN A 7 1.33 7.25 19.96
N HIS A 8 1.71 6.27 20.79
CA HIS A 8 1.47 4.85 20.54
C HIS A 8 -0.02 4.57 20.31
N ARG A 9 -0.90 4.98 21.24
CA ARG A 9 -2.36 4.79 21.07
C ARG A 9 -2.92 5.47 19.82
N THR A 10 -2.44 6.67 19.49
CA THR A 10 -2.84 7.36 18.27
C THR A 10 -2.40 6.59 17.03
N LEU A 11 -1.17 6.06 17.00
CA LEU A 11 -0.67 5.24 15.90
C LEU A 11 -1.45 3.91 15.78
N THR A 12 -1.78 3.25 16.90
CA THR A 12 -2.65 2.06 16.91
C THR A 12 -4.04 2.37 16.34
N ALA A 13 -4.65 3.48 16.75
CA ALA A 13 -5.94 3.89 16.21
C ALA A 13 -5.90 4.24 14.71
N VAL A 14 -4.77 4.75 14.21
CA VAL A 14 -4.54 4.94 12.77
C VAL A 14 -4.38 3.60 12.06
N ALA A 15 -3.63 2.66 12.64
CA ALA A 15 -3.44 1.32 12.09
C ALA A 15 -4.78 0.58 11.94
N GLU A 16 -5.58 0.52 13.00
CA GLU A 16 -6.91 -0.10 13.01
C GLU A 16 -7.85 0.51 11.97
N ALA A 17 -7.80 1.84 11.80
CA ALA A 17 -8.66 2.53 10.85
C ALA A 17 -8.20 2.35 9.40
N ALA A 18 -6.90 2.45 9.13
CA ALA A 18 -6.34 2.38 7.78
C ALA A 18 -6.23 0.94 7.25
N LEU A 19 -6.14 -0.05 8.14
CA LEU A 19 -5.90 -1.46 7.83
C LEU A 19 -6.87 -2.36 8.62
N PRO A 20 -8.18 -2.32 8.30
CA PRO A 20 -9.17 -3.18 8.94
C PRO A 20 -8.99 -4.65 8.54
N ALA A 21 -9.61 -5.55 9.30
CA ALA A 21 -9.61 -6.97 8.96
C ALA A 21 -10.31 -7.22 7.61
N GLY A 22 -9.66 -8.02 6.76
CA GLY A 22 -10.25 -8.60 5.57
C GLY A 22 -10.68 -10.05 5.80
N ARG A 23 -11.07 -10.73 4.72
CA ARG A 23 -11.45 -12.16 4.76
C ARG A 23 -10.27 -13.07 5.12
N PHE A 24 -9.08 -12.76 4.62
CA PHE A 24 -7.88 -13.58 4.76
C PHE A 24 -6.73 -12.87 5.49
N VAL A 25 -6.83 -11.55 5.64
CA VAL A 25 -5.81 -10.72 6.28
C VAL A 25 -6.39 -10.18 7.60
N PRO A 26 -5.72 -10.39 8.76
CA PRO A 26 -6.19 -9.84 10.03
C PRO A 26 -6.10 -8.30 10.05
N ALA A 27 -6.82 -7.64 10.97
CA ALA A 27 -6.66 -6.20 11.15
C ALA A 27 -5.24 -5.86 11.62
N ALA A 28 -4.73 -4.68 11.25
CA ALA A 28 -3.56 -4.13 11.90
C ALA A 28 -3.91 -3.69 13.33
N GLY A 29 -2.93 -3.77 14.22
CA GLY A 29 -3.08 -3.38 15.61
C GLY A 29 -1.74 -3.36 16.32
N GLU A 30 -1.73 -3.74 17.59
CA GLU A 30 -0.58 -3.66 18.49
C GLU A 30 0.70 -4.29 17.90
N ALA A 31 0.61 -5.48 17.30
CA ALA A 31 1.76 -6.15 16.71
C ALA A 31 2.36 -5.36 15.54
N THR A 32 1.53 -4.78 14.67
CA THR A 32 1.96 -3.91 13.57
C THR A 32 2.65 -2.67 14.11
N VAL A 33 2.05 -2.02 15.12
CA VAL A 33 2.60 -0.79 15.71
C VAL A 33 3.95 -1.03 16.36
N ARG A 34 4.12 -2.14 17.09
CA ARG A 34 5.42 -2.49 17.68
C ARG A 34 6.52 -2.67 16.64
N LYS A 35 6.23 -3.31 15.50
CA LYS A 35 7.17 -3.42 14.37
C LYS A 35 7.54 -2.03 13.82
N VAL A 36 6.56 -1.13 13.68
CA VAL A 36 6.83 0.26 13.27
C VAL A 36 7.66 1.00 14.30
N GLU A 37 7.38 0.86 15.60
CA GLU A 37 8.18 1.50 16.66
C GLU A 37 9.62 1.00 16.70
N GLN A 38 9.83 -0.31 16.46
CA GLN A 38 11.16 -0.88 16.30
C GLN A 38 11.88 -0.25 15.12
N PHE A 39 11.25 -0.19 13.94
CA PHE A 39 11.81 0.49 12.77
C PHE A 39 12.11 1.97 13.02
N LEU A 40 11.19 2.70 13.68
CA LEU A 40 11.39 4.11 14.03
C LEU A 40 12.60 4.30 14.96
N SER A 41 12.91 3.33 15.81
CA SER A 41 14.05 3.41 16.74
C SER A 41 15.41 3.40 16.03
N GLU A 42 15.46 2.86 14.81
CA GLU A 42 16.66 2.80 13.96
C GLU A 42 16.84 4.06 13.11
N LEU A 43 15.82 4.92 13.00
CA LEU A 43 15.88 6.13 12.19
C LEU A 43 16.67 7.26 12.89
N PRO A 44 17.25 8.20 12.12
CA PRO A 44 17.81 9.44 12.66
C PRO A 44 16.82 10.21 13.55
N LEU A 45 17.33 10.83 14.62
CA LEU A 45 16.52 11.56 15.62
C LEU A 45 15.62 12.65 15.00
N ALA A 46 16.06 13.27 13.91
CA ALA A 46 15.26 14.27 13.18
C ALA A 46 13.95 13.66 12.63
N LEU A 47 14.03 12.47 12.03
CA LEU A 47 12.85 11.75 11.52
C LEU A 47 11.97 11.25 12.65
N GLN A 48 12.55 10.73 13.74
CA GLN A 48 11.80 10.35 14.93
C GLN A 48 10.98 11.53 15.48
N ARG A 49 11.59 12.72 15.58
CA ARG A 49 10.89 13.95 15.99
C ARG A 49 9.79 14.35 15.00
N GLY A 50 10.05 14.23 13.69
CA GLY A 50 9.06 14.49 12.65
C GLY A 50 7.81 13.60 12.79
N VAL A 51 7.98 12.29 12.97
CA VAL A 51 6.87 11.35 13.19
C VAL A 51 6.10 11.68 14.46
N ARG A 52 6.81 11.99 15.56
CA ARG A 52 6.19 12.40 16.82
C ARG A 52 5.37 13.69 16.68
N GLY A 53 5.92 14.69 15.99
CA GLY A 53 5.22 15.93 15.68
C GLY A 53 3.98 15.71 14.82
N LEU A 54 4.07 14.80 13.84
CA LEU A 54 2.95 14.42 12.99
C LEU A 54 1.82 13.74 13.77
N LEU A 55 2.14 12.78 14.65
CA LEU A 55 1.16 12.13 15.52
C LEU A 55 0.51 13.13 16.49
N HIS A 56 1.28 14.08 17.03
CA HIS A 56 0.73 15.16 17.84
C HIS A 56 -0.17 16.10 17.05
N GLY A 57 0.21 16.47 15.83
CA GLY A 57 -0.62 17.30 14.96
C GLY A 57 -1.94 16.64 14.60
N LEU A 58 -1.92 15.33 14.31
CA LEU A 58 -3.14 14.55 14.08
C LEU A 58 -4.04 14.52 15.32
N ASP A 59 -3.48 14.26 16.50
CA ASP A 59 -4.23 14.21 17.75
C ASP A 59 -4.82 15.58 18.12
N GLY A 60 -4.07 16.67 17.89
CA GLY A 60 -4.52 18.04 18.06
C GLY A 60 -5.66 18.41 17.10
N ALA A 61 -5.55 18.02 15.82
CA ALA A 61 -6.62 18.22 14.84
C ALA A 61 -7.90 17.46 15.23
N ALA A 62 -7.77 16.23 15.74
CA ALA A 62 -8.89 15.46 16.27
C ALA A 62 -9.55 16.14 17.48
N TRP A 63 -8.73 16.69 18.38
CA TRP A 63 -9.23 17.41 19.54
C TRP A 63 -9.98 18.69 19.15
N LEU A 64 -9.45 19.47 18.19
CA LEU A 64 -10.14 20.67 17.66
C LEU A 64 -11.47 20.34 16.97
N ALA A 65 -11.54 19.20 16.28
CA ALA A 65 -12.74 18.80 15.55
C ALA A 65 -13.81 18.11 16.42
N GLY A 66 -13.43 17.49 17.54
CA GLY A 66 -14.32 16.61 18.30
C GLY A 66 -14.11 16.55 19.81
N GLY A 67 -13.27 17.43 20.38
CA GLY A 67 -13.01 17.55 21.82
C GLY A 67 -12.33 16.34 22.46
N ARG A 68 -11.81 15.40 21.66
CA ARG A 68 -11.22 14.14 22.11
C ARG A 68 -9.98 13.82 21.30
N SER A 69 -9.01 13.12 21.91
CA SER A 69 -7.85 12.55 21.20
C SER A 69 -8.32 11.64 20.07
N PHE A 70 -7.55 11.56 18.98
CA PHE A 70 -7.84 10.74 17.81
C PHE A 70 -8.17 9.28 18.19
N ALA A 71 -7.38 8.69 19.09
CA ALA A 71 -7.58 7.33 19.56
C ALA A 71 -8.91 7.08 20.30
N ARG A 72 -9.57 8.14 20.81
CA ARG A 72 -10.85 8.05 21.53
C ARG A 72 -12.05 8.39 20.64
N LEU A 73 -11.82 8.78 19.39
CA LEU A 73 -12.90 9.03 18.44
C LEU A 73 -13.52 7.70 17.97
N PRO A 74 -14.83 7.66 17.65
CA PRO A 74 -15.44 6.54 16.95
C PRO A 74 -14.77 6.29 15.58
N ILE A 75 -14.77 5.05 15.11
CA ILE A 75 -14.13 4.64 13.86
C ILE A 75 -14.56 5.49 12.65
N THR A 76 -15.84 5.85 12.55
CA THR A 76 -16.38 6.69 11.47
C THR A 76 -15.74 8.09 11.44
N ARG A 77 -15.48 8.69 12.60
CA ARG A 77 -14.81 9.99 12.72
C ARG A 77 -13.32 9.87 12.43
N ARG A 78 -12.66 8.80 12.88
CA ARG A 78 -11.25 8.52 12.52
C ARG A 78 -11.09 8.44 11.01
N LEU A 79 -11.95 7.66 10.34
CA LEU A 79 -11.96 7.52 8.89
C LEU A 79 -12.24 8.84 8.17
N ALA A 80 -13.22 9.63 8.63
CA ALA A 80 -13.52 10.93 8.04
C ALA A 80 -12.32 11.90 8.09
N ILE A 81 -11.55 11.91 9.20
CA ILE A 81 -10.34 12.73 9.31
C ILE A 81 -9.26 12.24 8.32
N LEU A 82 -8.99 10.94 8.28
CA LEU A 82 -7.98 10.36 7.38
C LEU A 82 -8.37 10.54 5.90
N ASP A 83 -9.65 10.37 5.55
CA ASP A 83 -10.16 10.58 4.21
C ASP A 83 -10.14 12.07 3.82
N GLY A 84 -10.41 12.95 4.77
CA GLY A 84 -10.22 14.39 4.61
C GLY A 84 -8.77 14.72 4.22
N TRP A 85 -7.77 14.11 4.87
CA TRP A 85 -6.36 14.30 4.51
C TRP A 85 -6.02 13.69 3.15
N ARG A 86 -6.66 12.58 2.77
CA ARG A 86 -6.49 11.91 1.47
C ARG A 86 -6.96 12.77 0.30
N THR A 87 -8.04 13.53 0.49
CA THR A 87 -8.67 14.38 -0.54
C THR A 87 -8.25 15.85 -0.48
N SER A 88 -7.49 16.24 0.55
CA SER A 88 -6.95 17.61 0.73
C SER A 88 -5.75 17.92 -0.18
N ASP A 89 -5.05 19.02 0.11
CA ASP A 89 -3.84 19.49 -0.56
C ASP A 89 -2.66 18.48 -0.56
N PRO A 90 -1.66 18.67 -1.43
CA PRO A 90 -0.52 17.74 -1.57
C PRO A 90 0.24 17.46 -0.27
N ILE A 91 0.34 18.44 0.64
CA ILE A 91 1.10 18.30 1.90
C ILE A 91 0.36 17.34 2.81
N ARG A 92 -0.95 17.53 3.04
CA ARG A 92 -1.74 16.60 3.87
C ARG A 92 -1.76 15.18 3.32
N ARG A 93 -1.81 15.03 2.00
CA ARG A 93 -1.69 13.70 1.35
C ARG A 93 -0.33 13.07 1.60
N LEU A 94 0.75 13.86 1.56
CA LEU A 94 2.10 13.39 1.88
C LEU A 94 2.20 12.96 3.34
N LEU A 95 1.65 13.75 4.27
CA LEU A 95 1.63 13.43 5.71
C LEU A 95 0.83 12.15 6.00
N LEU A 96 -0.32 11.96 5.36
CA LEU A 96 -1.09 10.72 5.48
C LEU A 96 -0.28 9.51 4.97
N ARG A 97 0.42 9.65 3.83
CA ARG A 97 1.31 8.60 3.32
C ARG A 97 2.46 8.32 4.29
N ALA A 98 3.07 9.35 4.87
CA ALA A 98 4.13 9.18 5.86
C ALA A 98 3.67 8.42 7.12
N LEU A 99 2.40 8.56 7.53
CA LEU A 99 1.81 7.79 8.62
C LEU A 99 1.49 6.34 8.22
N VAL A 100 0.84 6.15 7.07
CA VAL A 100 0.24 4.86 6.70
C VAL A 100 1.22 3.92 6.01
N SER A 101 2.22 4.43 5.29
CA SER A 101 3.17 3.58 4.56
C SER A 101 4.01 2.65 5.47
N PRO A 102 4.59 3.13 6.59
CA PRO A 102 5.30 2.24 7.52
C PRO A 102 4.37 1.18 8.13
N LEU A 103 3.12 1.54 8.44
CA LEU A 103 2.11 0.60 8.93
C LEU A 103 1.80 -0.48 7.91
N LYS A 104 1.59 -0.10 6.64
CA LYS A 104 1.37 -1.04 5.54
C LYS A 104 2.56 -2.00 5.39
N MET A 105 3.77 -1.45 5.38
CA MET A 105 4.98 -2.25 5.24
C MET A 105 5.10 -3.25 6.40
N ALA A 106 5.02 -2.79 7.65
CA ALA A 106 5.10 -3.66 8.83
C ALA A 106 3.98 -4.70 8.92
N HIS A 107 2.80 -4.42 8.37
CA HIS A 107 1.65 -5.31 8.41
C HIS A 107 1.70 -6.38 7.30
N PHE A 108 2.02 -5.97 6.07
CA PHE A 108 1.98 -6.87 4.91
C PHE A 108 3.31 -7.57 4.66
N ASP A 109 4.44 -6.99 5.02
CA ASP A 109 5.76 -7.63 4.91
C ASP A 109 6.00 -8.60 6.08
N ASP A 110 5.19 -9.66 6.14
CA ASP A 110 5.23 -10.68 7.17
C ASP A 110 5.29 -12.09 6.54
N PRO A 111 6.38 -12.85 6.72
CA PRO A 111 6.50 -14.21 6.20
C PRO A 111 5.34 -15.13 6.63
N ALA A 112 4.78 -14.94 7.83
CA ALA A 112 3.65 -15.74 8.30
C ALA A 112 2.39 -15.46 7.48
N LEU A 113 2.15 -14.19 7.11
CA LEU A 113 1.02 -13.80 6.27
C LEU A 113 1.16 -14.41 4.86
N TYR A 114 2.36 -14.35 4.27
CA TYR A 114 2.60 -14.95 2.97
C TYR A 114 2.39 -16.47 2.98
N ARG A 115 2.88 -17.17 4.00
CA ARG A 115 2.63 -18.61 4.17
C ARG A 115 1.14 -18.93 4.29
N GLN A 116 0.37 -18.13 5.03
CA GLN A 116 -1.07 -18.31 5.17
C GLN A 116 -1.80 -18.11 3.83
N LEU A 117 -1.33 -17.18 3.00
CA LEU A 117 -1.90 -16.91 1.68
C LEU A 117 -1.41 -17.90 0.60
N GLY A 118 -0.48 -18.82 0.93
CA GLY A 118 0.15 -19.70 -0.04
C GLY A 118 1.05 -18.97 -1.03
N CYS A 119 1.51 -17.76 -0.69
CA CYS A 119 2.40 -16.95 -1.52
C CYS A 119 3.87 -17.20 -1.18
N VAL A 120 4.74 -17.06 -2.18
CA VAL A 120 6.20 -17.08 -1.97
C VAL A 120 6.62 -15.78 -1.30
N TYR A 121 7.21 -15.88 -0.10
CA TYR A 121 7.86 -14.76 0.56
C TYR A 121 9.25 -14.55 -0.04
N ASP A 122 9.55 -13.33 -0.47
CA ASP A 122 10.84 -12.95 -1.06
C ASP A 122 11.15 -13.71 -2.36
N ALA A 123 10.34 -13.48 -3.41
CA ALA A 123 10.65 -13.96 -4.75
C ALA A 123 12.00 -13.36 -5.19
N ALA A 124 13.01 -14.23 -5.35
CA ALA A 124 14.33 -13.85 -5.80
C ALA A 124 14.20 -12.88 -7.00
N ARG A 125 14.81 -11.70 -6.89
CA ARG A 125 14.91 -10.71 -7.97
C ARG A 125 15.82 -11.23 -9.09
N GLY A 126 15.48 -12.37 -9.69
CA GLY A 126 15.94 -12.70 -11.02
C GLY A 126 15.21 -11.78 -11.97
N ARG A 127 15.85 -10.70 -12.43
CA ARG A 127 15.42 -10.07 -13.68
C ARG A 127 15.64 -11.12 -14.76
N GLU A 128 14.60 -11.88 -15.10
CA GLU A 128 14.62 -12.63 -16.35
C GLU A 128 14.93 -11.63 -17.47
N ALA A 129 15.94 -11.98 -18.27
CA ALA A 129 16.29 -11.18 -19.43
C ALA A 129 15.06 -11.13 -20.33
N ARG A 130 14.42 -9.96 -20.40
CA ARG A 130 13.23 -9.78 -21.24
C ARG A 130 13.63 -10.09 -22.69
N PRO A 131 13.02 -11.09 -23.34
CA PRO A 131 13.35 -11.42 -24.71
C PRO A 131 13.19 -10.20 -25.62
N ALA A 132 14.10 -10.02 -26.56
CA ALA A 132 14.09 -8.87 -27.47
C ALA A 132 12.75 -8.76 -28.24
N TYR A 133 12.13 -9.90 -28.58
CA TYR A 133 10.86 -9.95 -29.31
C TYR A 133 9.70 -9.26 -28.58
N LEU A 134 9.76 -9.10 -27.25
CA LEU A 134 8.72 -8.38 -26.51
C LEU A 134 8.69 -6.89 -26.90
N ARG A 135 9.82 -6.30 -27.29
CA ARG A 135 9.86 -4.89 -27.73
C ARG A 135 9.15 -4.71 -29.06
N ASP A 136 9.32 -5.67 -29.97
CA ASP A 136 8.75 -5.62 -31.32
C ASP A 136 7.23 -5.85 -31.34
N ARG A 137 6.66 -6.32 -30.22
CA ARG A 137 5.23 -6.61 -30.05
C ARG A 137 4.51 -5.64 -29.11
N VAL A 138 5.19 -4.58 -28.66
CA VAL A 138 4.60 -3.52 -27.84
C VAL A 138 4.40 -2.30 -28.73
N HIS A 139 3.13 -1.97 -28.96
CA HIS A 139 2.74 -0.83 -29.78
C HIS A 139 2.23 0.29 -28.89
N ARG A 140 2.76 1.50 -29.10
CA ARG A 140 2.10 2.71 -28.60
C ARG A 140 0.99 3.04 -29.59
N LEU A 141 -0.24 3.10 -29.09
CA LEU A 141 -1.39 3.44 -29.91
C LEU A 141 -1.47 4.97 -30.07
N ASP A 142 -1.13 5.45 -31.26
CA ASP A 142 -1.36 6.85 -31.69
C ASP A 142 -2.62 6.97 -32.59
N GLY A 143 -3.36 5.86 -32.76
CA GLY A 143 -4.58 5.70 -33.55
C GLY A 143 -5.13 4.27 -33.42
N ASP A 144 -6.10 3.92 -34.26
CA ASP A 144 -6.71 2.58 -34.25
C ASP A 144 -5.73 1.51 -34.77
N LEU A 145 -5.68 0.37 -34.09
CA LEU A 145 -4.89 -0.81 -34.48
C LEU A 145 -5.79 -2.04 -34.40
N ALA A 146 -5.90 -2.77 -35.51
CA ALA A 146 -6.59 -4.06 -35.56
C ALA A 146 -5.58 -5.19 -35.33
N VAL A 147 -5.87 -6.07 -34.35
CA VAL A 147 -5.05 -7.25 -34.04
C VAL A 147 -5.99 -8.43 -33.81
N ASP A 148 -5.77 -9.52 -34.54
CA ASP A 148 -6.48 -10.77 -34.33
C ASP A 148 -5.87 -11.53 -33.13
N CYS A 149 -6.74 -11.99 -32.22
CA CYS A 149 -6.33 -12.74 -31.04
C CYS A 149 -7.47 -13.63 -30.55
N ASP A 150 -7.14 -14.62 -29.74
CA ASP A 150 -8.12 -15.46 -29.07
C ASP A 150 -8.67 -14.76 -27.81
N VAL A 151 -7.81 -14.03 -27.09
CA VAL A 151 -8.16 -13.37 -25.84
C VAL A 151 -7.51 -11.99 -25.71
N VAL A 152 -8.27 -11.01 -25.23
CA VAL A 152 -7.77 -9.70 -24.81
C VAL A 152 -7.76 -9.61 -23.28
N VAL A 153 -6.61 -9.26 -22.71
CA VAL A 153 -6.45 -8.96 -21.28
C VAL A 153 -6.27 -7.45 -21.10
N VAL A 154 -7.22 -6.82 -20.41
CA VAL A 154 -7.19 -5.39 -20.09
C VAL A 154 -6.48 -5.18 -18.75
N GLY A 155 -5.30 -4.58 -18.80
CA GLY A 155 -4.39 -4.34 -17.68
C GLY A 155 -3.28 -5.39 -17.59
N THR A 156 -2.03 -4.93 -17.48
CA THR A 156 -0.80 -5.74 -17.33
C THR A 156 -0.30 -5.78 -15.89
N GLY A 157 -1.15 -5.37 -14.93
CA GLY A 157 -0.85 -5.46 -13.50
C GLY A 157 -0.78 -6.91 -12.98
N ALA A 158 -0.61 -7.05 -11.66
CA ALA A 158 -0.36 -8.35 -11.01
C ALA A 158 -1.38 -9.45 -11.34
N GLY A 159 -2.65 -9.09 -11.55
CA GLY A 159 -3.68 -10.06 -11.97
C GLY A 159 -3.61 -10.38 -13.46
N GLY A 160 -3.64 -9.34 -14.31
CA GLY A 160 -3.69 -9.51 -15.76
C GLY A 160 -2.46 -10.19 -16.34
N ALA A 161 -1.25 -9.85 -15.84
CA ALA A 161 -0.02 -10.49 -16.27
C ALA A 161 -0.01 -12.00 -16.01
N VAL A 162 -0.51 -12.44 -14.84
CA VAL A 162 -0.62 -13.86 -14.50
C VAL A 162 -1.63 -14.54 -15.41
N VAL A 163 -2.82 -13.96 -15.58
CA VAL A 163 -3.86 -14.51 -16.46
C VAL A 163 -3.34 -14.66 -17.89
N GLY A 164 -2.72 -13.62 -18.45
CA GLY A 164 -2.24 -13.68 -19.82
C GLY A 164 -1.04 -14.62 -20.00
N ARG A 165 -0.21 -14.81 -18.97
CA ARG A 165 0.81 -15.87 -18.96
C ARG A 165 0.17 -17.25 -19.08
N GLU A 166 -0.77 -17.58 -18.19
CA GLU A 166 -1.42 -18.90 -18.16
C GLU A 166 -2.15 -19.19 -19.49
N LEU A 167 -2.83 -18.20 -20.05
CA LEU A 167 -3.51 -18.32 -21.36
C LEU A 167 -2.52 -18.52 -22.51
N ALA A 168 -1.40 -17.80 -22.51
CA ALA A 168 -0.36 -17.95 -23.53
C ALA A 168 0.35 -19.30 -23.42
N GLU A 169 0.63 -19.79 -22.21
CA GLU A 169 1.20 -21.13 -21.96
C GLU A 169 0.22 -22.24 -22.39
N ALA A 170 -1.08 -21.99 -22.34
CA ALA A 170 -2.11 -22.86 -22.90
C ALA A 170 -2.20 -22.81 -24.45
N GLY A 171 -1.38 -21.99 -25.11
CA GLY A 171 -1.28 -21.91 -26.57
C GLY A 171 -2.20 -20.89 -27.23
N LEU A 172 -2.85 -19.99 -26.47
CA LEU A 172 -3.72 -18.96 -27.01
C LEU A 172 -2.95 -17.73 -27.48
N ALA A 173 -3.43 -17.09 -28.54
CA ALA A 173 -2.99 -15.76 -28.94
C ALA A 173 -3.60 -14.71 -28.00
N VAL A 174 -2.77 -14.15 -27.11
CA VAL A 174 -3.20 -13.18 -26.09
C VAL A 174 -2.70 -11.78 -26.43
N VAL A 175 -3.61 -10.80 -26.43
CA VAL A 175 -3.29 -9.37 -26.54
C VAL A 175 -3.50 -8.68 -25.21
N PHE A 176 -2.53 -7.87 -24.78
CA PHE A 176 -2.67 -7.01 -23.61
C PHE A 176 -2.98 -5.58 -24.01
N VAL A 177 -3.89 -4.94 -23.28
CA VAL A 177 -4.18 -3.51 -23.39
C VAL A 177 -3.90 -2.85 -22.06
N GLU A 178 -3.04 -1.83 -22.04
CA GLU A 178 -2.59 -1.16 -20.82
C GLU A 178 -2.65 0.37 -21.01
N GLU A 179 -3.12 1.08 -19.98
CA GLU A 179 -3.14 2.55 -19.95
C GLU A 179 -1.75 3.12 -19.70
N GLY A 180 -0.96 2.41 -18.87
CA GLY A 180 0.43 2.74 -18.56
C GLY A 180 1.39 2.63 -19.75
N ARG A 181 2.58 3.20 -19.58
CA ARG A 181 3.69 3.07 -20.54
C ARG A 181 4.47 1.79 -20.29
N TYR A 182 5.14 1.28 -21.33
CA TYR A 182 6.15 0.24 -21.18
C TYR A 182 7.45 0.82 -20.61
N PHE A 183 8.00 0.19 -19.55
CA PHE A 183 9.22 0.62 -18.82
C PHE A 183 10.26 -0.49 -18.78
#